data_AF-A0A2T2RIA6-F1
#
_entry.id   AF-A0A2T2RIA6-F1
#
_cell.length_a   1.000
_cell.length_b   1.000
_cell.length_c   1.000
_cell.angle_alpha   90.00
_cell.angle_beta   90.00
_cell.angle_gamma   90.00
#
_symmetry.space_group_name_H-M   'P 1'
#
loop_
_entity.id
_entity.type
_entity.pdbx_description
1 polymer ?
#
loop_
_entity_poly.entity_id
_entity_poly.type
_entity_poly.pdbx_seq_one_letter_code
_entity_poly.pdbx_strand_id
1 'polypeptide(L)'
;MPSTPCSRSTKRRRAARYSPATPARKCCSPSSARGRPDLEYAKRAKAEGLIDSFRPVAHMDLVVVVPDGNPAGVSSLADLADADVDVVIGVDNVPIGKYTRQVLRNAEDAYGADFAERVRDNIVSMETNTKQVAQKAVTGAADAAVVYRTDVTPAVAKDVEVIEVPPAYNEAGTNYAAVLNEAQHPERARRLIDYMASSPGQEIVREFGYDSIE
;
A
#
# COMPACT_ATOMS: atom_id res chain seq x y z
N MET A 1 -0.78 -35.13 48.05
CA MET A 1 -0.21 -36.49 47.75
C MET A 1 -1.00 -37.49 48.57
N PRO A 2 -1.27 -38.73 48.11
CA PRO A 2 -0.82 -39.44 46.89
C PRO A 2 -2.04 -39.76 45.98
N SER A 3 -2.05 -40.41 44.81
CA SER A 3 -1.08 -40.99 43.86
C SER A 3 -1.90 -41.38 42.62
N THR A 4 -1.45 -41.03 41.42
CA THR A 4 -1.92 -41.64 40.16
C THR A 4 -1.45 -43.11 40.08
N PRO A 5 -2.07 -43.95 39.25
CA PRO A 5 -1.27 -44.45 38.14
C PRO A 5 -1.97 -44.41 36.77
N CYS A 6 -1.11 -44.08 35.81
CA CYS A 6 -1.28 -44.14 34.38
C CYS A 6 -1.34 -45.61 33.91
N SER A 7 -2.24 -45.96 32.98
CA SER A 7 -2.08 -47.17 32.17
C SER A 7 -2.06 -46.80 30.69
N ARG A 8 -0.93 -47.14 30.05
CA ARG A 8 -0.71 -47.17 28.61
C ARG A 8 -1.17 -48.52 28.06
N SER A 9 -1.78 -48.53 26.88
CA SER A 9 -1.70 -49.63 25.90
C SER A 9 -2.32 -49.17 24.57
N THR A 10 -1.51 -48.67 23.64
CA THR A 10 -0.94 -49.37 22.45
C THR A 10 -1.91 -49.68 21.28
N LYS A 11 -1.76 -48.83 20.25
CA LYS A 11 -1.65 -49.13 18.81
C LYS A 11 -2.54 -50.23 18.21
N ARG A 12 -3.38 -49.85 17.25
CA ARG A 12 -3.46 -50.54 15.94
C ARG A 12 -3.72 -49.54 14.81
N ARG A 13 -2.70 -49.37 13.97
CA ARG A 13 -2.75 -48.75 12.64
C ARG A 13 -3.62 -49.61 11.72
N ARG A 14 -4.47 -48.99 10.90
CA ARG A 14 -4.77 -49.52 9.56
C ARG A 14 -4.85 -48.36 8.57
N ALA A 15 -3.97 -48.46 7.59
CA ALA A 15 -3.85 -47.58 6.44
C ALA A 15 -5.09 -47.73 5.55
N ALA A 16 -5.69 -46.61 5.16
CA ALA A 16 -6.57 -46.53 4.02
C ALA A 16 -5.74 -46.16 2.79
N ARG A 17 -5.95 -46.94 1.74
CA ARG A 17 -5.15 -47.09 0.52
C ARG A 17 -5.14 -45.82 -0.34
N TYR A 18 -3.96 -45.53 -0.87
CA TYR A 18 -3.73 -44.63 -2.00
C TYR A 18 -3.91 -45.43 -3.30
N SER A 19 -4.61 -44.89 -4.29
CA SER A 19 -4.51 -45.33 -5.70
C SER A 19 -4.69 -44.14 -6.64
N PRO A 20 -3.93 -44.03 -7.76
CA PRO A 20 -3.71 -42.77 -8.47
C PRO A 20 -4.47 -42.63 -9.81
N ALA A 21 -4.43 -41.38 -10.29
CA ALA A 21 -4.56 -40.90 -11.68
C ALA A 21 -5.97 -40.69 -12.29
N THR A 22 -6.31 -39.42 -12.53
CA THR A 22 -6.43 -38.81 -13.88
C THR A 22 -6.27 -37.28 -13.75
N PRO A 23 -5.52 -36.58 -14.64
CA PRO A 23 -5.13 -35.18 -14.46
C PRO A 23 -6.03 -34.19 -15.20
N ALA A 24 -6.29 -33.03 -14.59
CA ALA A 24 -6.63 -31.71 -15.18
C ALA A 24 -7.31 -30.90 -14.07
N ARG A 25 -6.95 -29.66 -13.72
CA ARG A 25 -6.41 -28.56 -14.51
C ARG A 25 -5.46 -27.74 -13.61
N LYS A 26 -4.28 -27.43 -14.13
CA LYS A 26 -3.54 -26.22 -13.71
C LYS A 26 -4.42 -25.02 -14.09
N CYS A 27 -5.07 -24.39 -13.13
CA CYS A 27 -5.60 -23.05 -13.31
C CYS A 27 -5.26 -22.23 -12.06
N CYS A 28 -4.31 -21.31 -12.27
CA CYS A 28 -3.92 -20.18 -11.43
C CYS A 28 -3.35 -20.49 -10.04
N SER A 29 -2.02 -20.40 -9.95
CA SER A 29 -1.32 -20.01 -8.72
C SER A 29 -1.91 -18.69 -8.18
N PRO A 30 -2.19 -18.55 -6.87
CA PRO A 30 -2.72 -17.31 -6.29
C PRO A 30 -1.65 -16.25 -6.00
N SER A 31 -0.49 -16.27 -6.66
CA SER A 31 0.64 -15.34 -6.38
C SER A 31 0.49 -13.92 -6.95
N SER A 32 -0.72 -13.48 -7.30
CA SER A 32 -0.93 -12.14 -7.89
C SER A 32 -2.17 -11.41 -7.39
N ALA A 33 -2.62 -11.69 -6.17
CA ALA A 33 -3.51 -10.79 -5.45
C ALA A 33 -2.72 -9.60 -4.86
N ARG A 34 -2.09 -8.81 -5.74
CA ARG A 34 -1.61 -7.45 -5.43
C ARG A 34 -2.85 -6.56 -5.29
N GLY A 35 -3.48 -6.60 -4.12
CA GLY A 35 -4.67 -5.83 -3.85
C GLY A 35 -4.29 -4.36 -3.71
N ARG A 36 -4.53 -3.54 -4.74
CA ARG A 36 -4.53 -2.08 -4.59
C ARG A 36 -5.70 -1.73 -3.65
N PRO A 37 -5.46 -1.19 -2.44
CA PRO A 37 -6.51 -0.84 -1.48
C PRO A 37 -7.72 -0.11 -2.10
N ASP A 38 -7.48 0.85 -2.97
CA ASP A 38 -8.57 1.64 -3.60
C ASP A 38 -9.37 0.84 -4.63
N LEU A 39 -8.69 -0.07 -5.34
CA LEU A 39 -9.35 -1.03 -6.22
C LEU A 39 -10.22 -2.02 -5.42
N GLU A 40 -9.81 -2.38 -4.21
CA GLU A 40 -10.58 -3.27 -3.33
C GLU A 40 -11.89 -2.61 -2.91
N TYR A 41 -11.87 -1.33 -2.52
CA TYR A 41 -13.08 -0.57 -2.20
C TYR A 41 -14.02 -0.46 -3.41
N ALA A 42 -13.49 -0.13 -4.60
CA ALA A 42 -14.29 -0.06 -5.82
C ALA A 42 -14.90 -1.42 -6.21
N LYS A 43 -14.13 -2.51 -6.10
CA LYS A 43 -14.62 -3.88 -6.32
C LYS A 43 -15.70 -4.27 -5.32
N ARG A 44 -15.53 -3.91 -4.05
CA ARG A 44 -16.51 -4.17 -3.00
C ARG A 44 -17.82 -3.44 -3.26
N ALA A 45 -17.77 -2.14 -3.58
CA ALA A 45 -18.95 -1.36 -3.92
C ALA A 45 -19.71 -1.98 -5.11
N LYS A 46 -18.98 -2.49 -6.12
CA LYS A 46 -19.59 -3.21 -7.24
C LYS A 46 -20.21 -4.54 -6.81
N ALA A 47 -19.55 -5.32 -5.97
CA ALA A 47 -20.06 -6.59 -5.45
C ALA A 47 -21.31 -6.41 -4.57
N GLU A 48 -21.41 -5.31 -3.85
CA GLU A 48 -22.57 -4.91 -3.05
C GLU A 48 -23.70 -4.29 -3.89
N GLY A 49 -23.53 -4.16 -5.22
CA GLY A 49 -24.55 -3.62 -6.12
C GLY A 49 -24.74 -2.10 -6.03
N LEU A 50 -23.82 -1.39 -5.38
CA LEU A 50 -23.87 0.08 -5.22
C LEU A 50 -23.48 0.81 -6.51
N ILE A 51 -22.65 0.19 -7.34
CA ILE A 51 -22.14 0.73 -8.60
C ILE A 51 -22.10 -0.37 -9.68
N ASP A 52 -22.30 -0.01 -10.94
CA ASP A 52 -22.18 -0.94 -12.07
C ASP A 52 -20.74 -1.06 -12.59
N SER A 53 -20.01 0.06 -12.59
CA SER A 53 -18.64 0.17 -13.08
C SER A 53 -17.88 1.29 -12.37
N PHE A 54 -16.56 1.27 -12.51
CA PHE A 54 -15.65 2.28 -11.99
C PHE A 54 -14.50 2.49 -12.98
N ARG A 55 -13.92 3.69 -12.99
CA ARG A 55 -12.85 4.10 -13.91
C ARG A 55 -11.70 4.75 -13.13
N PRO A 56 -10.42 4.46 -13.46
CA PRO A 56 -9.30 5.20 -12.88
C PRO A 56 -9.35 6.67 -13.31
N VAL A 57 -9.02 7.58 -12.41
CA VAL A 57 -9.04 9.04 -12.66
C VAL A 57 -7.76 9.77 -12.25
N ALA A 58 -6.93 9.15 -11.39
CA ALA A 58 -5.62 9.68 -11.01
C ALA A 58 -4.74 8.56 -10.45
N HIS A 59 -3.43 8.73 -10.57
CA HIS A 59 -2.42 7.93 -9.89
C HIS A 59 -1.82 8.75 -8.72
N MET A 60 -1.40 8.05 -7.67
CA MET A 60 -0.78 8.61 -6.48
C MET A 60 0.50 7.83 -6.19
N ASP A 61 1.62 8.52 -6.32
CA ASP A 61 2.91 7.96 -5.96
C ASP A 61 3.22 8.17 -4.48
N LEU A 62 3.86 7.17 -3.88
CA LEU A 62 4.48 7.30 -2.58
C LEU A 62 5.85 7.94 -2.74
N VAL A 63 6.23 8.77 -1.78
CA VAL A 63 7.58 9.32 -1.67
C VAL A 63 8.09 9.09 -0.26
N VAL A 64 9.41 9.06 -0.11
CA VAL A 64 10.04 9.20 1.19
C VAL A 64 10.28 10.70 1.41
N VAL A 65 9.96 11.19 2.60
CA VAL A 65 10.32 12.55 3.03
C VAL A 65 11.22 12.48 4.24
N VAL A 66 12.21 13.37 4.27
CA VAL A 66 13.20 13.48 5.35
C VAL A 66 13.22 14.92 5.85
N PRO A 67 13.59 15.21 7.11
CA PRO A 67 13.72 16.58 7.60
C PRO A 67 14.65 17.42 6.71
N ASP A 68 14.40 18.73 6.65
CA ASP A 68 15.28 19.68 5.94
C ASP A 68 16.76 19.51 6.35
N GLY A 69 17.64 19.46 5.36
CA GLY A 69 19.07 19.19 5.55
C GLY A 69 19.43 17.72 5.75
N ASN A 70 18.44 16.83 5.82
CA ASN A 70 18.59 15.37 5.83
C ASN A 70 19.69 14.85 6.79
N PRO A 71 19.53 15.05 8.11
CA PRO A 71 20.59 14.77 9.09
C PRO A 71 21.02 13.29 9.15
N ALA A 72 20.12 12.37 8.80
CA ALA A 72 20.37 10.94 8.75
C ALA A 72 21.01 10.47 7.43
N GLY A 73 21.13 11.34 6.43
CA GLY A 73 21.77 11.02 5.15
C GLY A 73 20.98 10.02 4.29
N VAL A 74 19.67 9.89 4.51
CA VAL A 74 18.80 9.00 3.74
C VAL A 74 18.71 9.56 2.32
N SER A 75 19.08 8.78 1.32
CA SER A 75 19.17 9.19 -0.09
C SER A 75 18.38 8.30 -1.04
N SER A 76 17.94 7.14 -0.54
CA SER A 76 17.21 6.14 -1.32
C SER A 76 16.19 5.38 -0.47
N LEU A 77 15.29 4.64 -1.13
CA LEU A 77 14.38 3.73 -0.44
C LEU A 77 15.14 2.66 0.36
N ALA A 78 16.32 2.23 -0.09
CA ALA A 78 17.09 1.17 0.56
C ALA A 78 17.59 1.59 1.95
N ASP A 79 17.91 2.87 2.12
CA ASP A 79 18.50 3.44 3.34
C ASP A 79 17.50 3.40 4.51
N LEU A 80 16.21 3.23 4.25
CA LEU A 80 15.20 3.00 5.30
C LEU A 80 15.47 1.73 6.14
N ALA A 81 16.30 0.81 5.64
CA ALA A 81 16.68 -0.42 6.32
C ALA A 81 17.97 -0.30 7.15
N ASP A 82 18.62 0.87 7.17
CA ASP A 82 19.83 1.11 7.95
C ASP A 82 19.47 1.21 9.44
N ALA A 83 20.23 0.54 10.30
CA ALA A 83 19.85 0.32 11.71
C ALA A 83 19.73 1.61 12.56
N ASP A 84 20.28 2.73 12.08
CA ASP A 84 20.26 4.03 12.76
C ASP A 84 19.29 5.03 12.09
N VAL A 85 18.35 4.55 11.26
CA VAL A 85 17.34 5.39 10.59
C VAL A 85 15.98 5.14 11.22
N ASP A 86 15.42 6.13 11.91
CA ASP A 86 14.08 6.07 12.47
C ASP A 86 13.01 6.35 11.41
N VAL A 87 12.08 5.42 11.22
CA VAL A 87 11.05 5.52 10.18
C VAL A 87 9.64 5.70 10.78
N VAL A 88 8.84 6.57 10.18
CA VAL A 88 7.40 6.68 10.44
C VAL A 88 6.57 6.31 9.21
N ILE A 89 5.54 5.50 9.41
CA ILE A 89 4.62 5.08 8.34
C ILE A 89 3.15 5.17 8.80
N GLY A 90 2.20 4.89 7.91
CA GLY A 90 0.81 4.68 8.32
C GLY A 90 0.57 3.32 8.98
N VAL A 91 -0.48 3.21 9.80
CA VAL A 91 -0.99 1.92 10.31
C VAL A 91 -1.49 1.01 9.17
N ASP A 92 -1.56 -0.30 9.41
CA ASP A 92 -1.82 -1.31 8.37
C ASP A 92 -3.25 -1.33 7.81
N ASN A 93 -4.21 -0.76 8.54
CA ASN A 93 -5.61 -0.74 8.14
C ASN A 93 -6.01 0.49 7.30
N VAL A 94 -5.10 1.46 7.11
CA VAL A 94 -5.32 2.62 6.24
C VAL A 94 -4.54 2.52 4.92
N PRO A 95 -5.00 3.17 3.83
CA PRO A 95 -4.38 3.04 2.51
C PRO A 95 -2.88 3.31 2.49
N ILE A 96 -2.40 4.45 3.03
CA ILE A 96 -0.98 4.81 3.01
C ILE A 96 -0.11 3.71 3.63
N GLY A 97 -0.51 3.18 4.78
CA GLY A 97 0.23 2.10 5.43
C GLY A 97 0.19 0.78 4.65
N LYS A 98 -0.91 0.47 3.95
CA LYS A 98 -0.96 -0.70 3.07
C LYS A 98 -0.02 -0.55 1.88
N TYR A 99 -0.03 0.63 1.24
CA TYR A 99 0.83 0.93 0.09
C TYR A 99 2.31 0.97 0.48
N THR A 100 2.68 1.58 1.61
CA THR A 100 4.07 1.55 2.10
C THR A 100 4.58 0.12 2.22
N ARG A 101 3.83 -0.76 2.89
CA ARG A 101 4.20 -2.17 3.01
C ARG A 101 4.25 -2.91 1.67
N GLN A 102 3.42 -2.51 0.70
CA GLN A 102 3.49 -3.08 -0.66
C GLN A 102 4.77 -2.64 -1.39
N VAL A 103 5.12 -1.35 -1.32
CA VAL A 103 6.36 -0.81 -1.88
C VAL A 103 7.57 -1.53 -1.28
N LEU A 104 7.62 -1.69 0.04
CA LEU A 104 8.71 -2.38 0.72
C LEU A 104 8.84 -3.84 0.25
N ARG A 105 7.73 -4.58 0.16
CA ARG A 105 7.73 -5.95 -0.37
C ARG A 105 8.17 -6.01 -1.84
N ASN A 106 7.71 -5.08 -2.67
CA ASN A 106 8.09 -5.04 -4.08
C ASN A 106 9.59 -4.81 -4.28
N ALA A 107 10.25 -4.18 -3.31
CA ALA A 107 11.67 -3.89 -3.35
C ALA A 107 12.55 -5.04 -2.80
N GLU A 108 11.97 -6.10 -2.22
CA GLU A 108 12.72 -7.25 -1.67
C GLU A 108 13.60 -7.95 -2.72
N ASP A 109 13.13 -8.08 -3.96
CA ASP A 109 13.91 -8.68 -5.05
C ASP A 109 15.20 -7.88 -5.35
N ALA A 110 15.20 -6.57 -5.09
CA ALA A 110 16.32 -5.69 -5.34
C ALA A 110 17.20 -5.43 -4.11
N TYR A 111 16.61 -5.36 -2.91
CA TYR A 111 17.28 -4.96 -1.67
C TYR A 111 17.43 -6.10 -0.64
N GLY A 112 17.05 -7.32 -1.02
CA GLY A 112 17.13 -8.54 -0.21
C GLY A 112 15.77 -8.96 0.35
N ALA A 113 15.57 -10.27 0.49
CA ALA A 113 14.29 -10.87 0.91
C ALA A 113 13.82 -10.45 2.32
N ASP A 114 14.74 -9.96 3.15
CA ASP A 114 14.52 -9.44 4.49
C ASP A 114 14.41 -7.90 4.54
N PHE A 115 14.43 -7.21 3.40
CA PHE A 115 14.39 -5.73 3.33
C PHE A 115 13.18 -5.14 4.07
N ALA A 116 11.98 -5.64 3.80
CA ALA A 116 10.78 -5.14 4.48
C ALA A 116 10.80 -5.42 5.99
N GLU A 117 11.46 -6.49 6.43
CA GLU A 117 11.65 -6.81 7.85
C GLU A 117 12.64 -5.85 8.52
N ARG A 118 13.77 -5.56 7.87
CA ARG A 118 14.74 -4.57 8.38
C ARG A 118 14.12 -3.19 8.52
N VAL A 119 13.39 -2.73 7.50
CA VAL A 119 12.65 -1.45 7.59
C VAL A 119 11.61 -1.51 8.72
N ARG A 120 10.95 -2.66 8.94
CA ARG A 120 9.96 -2.82 10.01
C ARG A 120 10.59 -2.64 11.39
N ASP A 121 11.81 -3.11 11.60
CA ASP A 121 12.52 -2.97 12.88
C ASP A 121 12.91 -1.51 13.17
N ASN A 122 13.02 -0.70 12.12
CA ASN A 122 13.28 0.74 12.18
C ASN A 122 12.03 1.61 12.37
N ILE A 123 10.82 1.02 12.38
CA ILE A 123 9.59 1.81 12.54
C ILE A 123 9.44 2.25 13.99
N VAL A 124 9.66 3.55 14.25
CA VAL A 124 9.47 4.15 15.58
C VAL A 124 8.04 4.62 15.83
N SER A 125 7.26 4.83 14.76
CA SER A 125 5.86 5.23 14.90
C SER A 125 4.99 4.83 13.71
N MET A 126 3.70 4.61 14.00
CA MET A 126 2.67 4.37 12.99
C MET A 126 1.47 5.27 13.22
N GLU A 127 1.08 6.02 12.20
CA GLU A 127 0.00 7.01 12.31
C GLU A 127 -1.27 6.59 11.58
N THR A 128 -2.41 7.15 12.01
CA THR A 128 -3.74 6.82 11.47
C THR A 128 -4.13 7.63 10.25
N ASN A 129 -3.37 8.67 9.91
CA ASN A 129 -3.59 9.48 8.71
C ASN A 129 -2.28 10.08 8.18
N THR A 130 -2.28 10.44 6.90
CA THR A 130 -1.09 10.89 6.17
C THR A 130 -0.52 12.18 6.71
N LYS A 131 -1.37 13.12 7.17
CA LYS A 131 -0.94 14.40 7.74
C LYS A 131 -0.07 14.21 8.99
N GLN A 132 -0.41 13.25 9.84
CA GLN A 132 0.39 12.92 11.02
C GLN A 132 1.74 12.31 10.64
N VAL A 133 1.77 11.44 9.62
CA VAL A 133 3.02 10.87 9.08
C VAL A 133 3.95 11.99 8.58
N ALA A 134 3.44 12.87 7.72
CA ALA A 134 4.20 14.01 7.18
C ALA A 134 4.70 14.95 8.29
N GLN A 135 3.84 15.28 9.26
CA GLN A 135 4.20 16.18 10.35
C GLN A 135 5.37 15.64 11.19
N LYS A 136 5.48 14.32 11.36
CA LYS A 136 6.58 13.73 12.13
C LYS A 136 7.95 13.89 11.45
N ALA A 137 8.01 13.83 10.12
CA ALA A 137 9.21 14.21 9.37
C ALA A 137 9.50 15.71 9.53
N VAL A 138 8.50 16.58 9.35
CA VAL A 138 8.65 18.04 9.51
C VAL A 138 9.22 18.40 10.89
N THR A 139 8.78 17.74 11.96
CA THR A 139 9.27 18.03 13.32
C THR A 139 10.57 17.32 13.69
N GLY A 140 11.14 16.49 12.81
CA GLY A 140 12.30 15.65 13.11
C GLY A 140 12.03 14.60 14.20
N ALA A 141 10.78 14.15 14.33
CA ALA A 141 10.40 13.07 15.27
C ALA A 141 10.76 11.67 14.74
N ALA A 142 11.17 11.59 13.47
CA ALA A 142 11.72 10.45 12.77
C ALA A 142 12.65 10.98 11.67
N ASP A 143 13.59 10.16 11.22
CA ASP A 143 14.55 10.50 10.16
C ASP A 143 13.94 10.43 8.77
N ALA A 144 12.96 9.53 8.59
CA ALA A 144 12.26 9.36 7.33
C ALA A 144 10.78 9.03 7.54
N ALA A 145 9.95 9.49 6.60
CA ALA A 145 8.53 9.17 6.56
C ALA A 145 8.10 8.75 5.15
N VAL A 146 7.21 7.77 5.07
CA VAL A 146 6.60 7.37 3.78
C VAL A 146 5.21 7.99 3.64
N VAL A 147 5.06 8.90 2.68
CA VAL A 147 3.83 9.69 2.45
C VAL A 147 3.41 9.62 0.98
N TYR A 148 2.23 10.16 0.64
CA TYR A 148 1.92 10.42 -0.76
C TYR A 148 2.61 11.71 -1.22
N ARG A 149 3.00 11.79 -2.50
CA ARG A 149 3.53 13.04 -3.08
C ARG A 149 2.61 14.24 -2.82
N THR A 150 1.30 14.02 -2.91
CA THR A 150 0.28 15.05 -2.69
C THR A 150 0.24 15.60 -1.26
N ASP A 151 0.79 14.86 -0.28
CA ASP A 151 0.90 15.34 1.10
C ASP A 151 2.06 16.36 1.27
N VAL A 152 3.01 16.39 0.33
CA VAL A 152 4.11 17.36 0.29
C VAL A 152 3.63 18.69 -0.29
N THR A 153 2.72 19.33 0.45
CA THR A 153 2.19 20.65 0.09
C THR A 153 3.28 21.73 0.12
N PRO A 154 3.05 22.91 -0.48
CA PRO A 154 4.01 24.02 -0.39
C PRO A 154 4.37 24.47 1.03
N ALA A 155 3.53 24.14 2.03
CA ALA A 155 3.84 24.38 3.43
C ALA A 155 4.82 23.34 3.97
N VAL A 156 4.59 22.06 3.66
CA VAL A 156 5.43 20.93 4.10
C VAL A 156 6.79 20.95 3.40
N ALA A 157 6.81 21.24 2.10
CA ALA A 157 8.01 21.25 1.25
C ALA A 157 9.11 22.24 1.68
N LYS A 158 8.84 23.11 2.66
CA LYS A 158 9.83 24.04 3.21
C LYS A 158 10.69 23.42 4.32
N ASP A 159 10.17 22.36 4.93
CA ASP A 159 10.73 21.76 6.14
C ASP A 159 11.16 20.30 5.90
N VAL A 160 11.02 19.80 4.66
CA VAL A 160 11.40 18.44 4.28
C VAL A 160 12.04 18.39 2.90
N GLU A 161 12.87 17.38 2.68
CA GLU A 161 13.36 16.99 1.37
C GLU A 161 12.62 15.73 0.88
N VAL A 162 12.43 15.61 -0.43
CA VAL A 162 11.73 14.49 -1.07
C VAL A 162 12.74 13.54 -1.70
N ILE A 163 12.60 12.26 -1.36
CA ILE A 163 13.34 11.15 -1.95
C ILE A 163 12.37 10.30 -2.75
N GLU A 164 12.71 10.15 -4.03
CA GLU A 164 11.89 9.44 -4.99
C GLU A 164 11.91 7.93 -4.74
N VAL A 165 10.71 7.34 -4.64
CA VAL A 165 10.56 5.88 -4.62
C VAL A 165 10.59 5.39 -6.08
N PRO A 166 11.50 4.46 -6.44
CA PRO A 166 11.59 4.00 -7.82
C PRO A 166 10.26 3.46 -8.36
N PRO A 167 9.84 3.84 -9.59
CA PRO A 167 8.56 3.41 -10.17
C PRO A 167 8.36 1.89 -10.25
N ALA A 168 9.45 1.12 -10.28
CA ALA A 168 9.41 -0.34 -10.27
C ALA A 168 8.80 -0.92 -8.98
N TYR A 169 8.91 -0.20 -7.86
CA TYR A 169 8.39 -0.62 -6.55
C TYR A 169 7.12 0.17 -6.18
N ASN A 170 7.04 1.41 -6.65
CA ASN A 170 5.94 2.35 -6.46
C ASN A 170 4.76 2.00 -7.37
N GLU A 171 4.08 0.90 -7.09
CA GLU A 171 2.80 0.63 -7.73
C GLU A 171 1.80 1.72 -7.29
N ALA A 172 1.68 2.77 -8.09
CA ALA A 172 0.87 3.94 -7.80
C ALA A 172 -0.50 3.57 -7.23
N GLY A 173 -0.86 4.19 -6.10
CA GLY A 173 -2.23 4.19 -5.61
C GLY A 173 -3.12 4.73 -6.72
N THR A 174 -4.16 3.99 -7.11
CA THR A 174 -5.04 4.42 -8.21
C THR A 174 -6.36 4.88 -7.64
N ASN A 175 -6.69 6.15 -7.87
CA ASN A 175 -8.00 6.66 -7.54
C ASN A 175 -9.00 6.24 -8.60
N TYR A 176 -10.11 5.66 -8.15
CA TYR A 176 -11.22 5.26 -9.00
C TYR A 176 -12.44 6.11 -8.73
N ALA A 177 -13.13 6.52 -9.79
CA ALA A 177 -14.43 7.17 -9.70
C ALA A 177 -15.52 6.25 -10.25
N ALA A 178 -16.71 6.33 -9.64
CA ALA A 178 -17.88 5.55 -10.02
C ALA A 178 -19.16 6.38 -9.83
N VAL A 179 -20.20 6.03 -10.58
CA VAL A 179 -21.54 6.60 -10.39
C VAL A 179 -22.35 5.61 -9.56
N LEU A 180 -22.92 6.09 -8.45
CA LEU A 180 -23.83 5.29 -7.64
C LEU A 180 -25.09 4.95 -8.43
N ASN A 181 -25.59 3.72 -8.26
CA ASN A 181 -26.82 3.25 -8.89
C ASN A 181 -28.05 4.06 -8.44
N GLU A 182 -27.99 4.64 -7.24
CA GLU A 182 -29.03 5.52 -6.67
C GLU A 182 -28.80 7.02 -6.93
N ALA A 183 -27.82 7.39 -7.77
CA ALA A 183 -27.51 8.80 -8.02
C ALA A 183 -28.72 9.56 -8.60
N GLN A 184 -29.07 10.71 -8.01
CA GLN A 184 -30.17 11.56 -8.48
C GLN A 184 -29.91 12.16 -9.88
N HIS A 185 -28.64 12.29 -10.26
CA HIS A 185 -28.21 12.89 -11.52
C HIS A 185 -27.09 12.07 -12.19
N PRO A 186 -27.37 10.84 -12.63
CA PRO A 186 -26.33 9.91 -13.09
C PRO A 186 -25.60 10.44 -14.34
N GLU A 187 -26.31 11.09 -15.27
CA GLU A 187 -25.67 11.65 -16.48
C GLU A 187 -24.73 12.82 -16.17
N ARG A 188 -24.99 13.60 -15.12
CA ARG A 188 -24.09 14.68 -14.70
C ARG A 188 -22.84 14.10 -14.05
N ALA A 189 -23.00 13.07 -13.22
CA ALA A 189 -21.88 12.37 -12.60
C ALA A 189 -20.98 11.68 -13.63
N ARG A 190 -21.55 11.02 -14.66
CA ARG A 190 -20.76 10.44 -15.75
C ARG A 190 -19.94 11.49 -16.49
N ARG A 191 -20.55 12.62 -16.87
CA ARG A 191 -19.82 13.71 -17.52
C ARG A 191 -18.68 14.28 -16.67
N LEU A 192 -18.84 14.32 -15.34
CA LEU A 192 -17.77 14.72 -14.44
C LEU A 192 -16.61 13.72 -14.47
N ILE A 193 -16.90 12.42 -14.36
CA ILE A 193 -15.87 11.36 -14.42
C ILE A 193 -15.16 11.39 -15.78
N ASP A 194 -15.91 11.57 -16.87
CA ASP A 194 -15.34 11.69 -18.21
C ASP A 194 -14.44 12.92 -18.34
N TYR A 195 -14.84 14.06 -17.76
CA TYR A 195 -14.00 15.25 -17.71
C TYR A 195 -12.74 15.03 -16.89
N MET A 196 -12.84 14.44 -15.69
CA MET A 196 -11.67 14.13 -14.85
C MET A 196 -10.66 13.27 -15.61
N ALA A 197 -11.14 12.30 -16.39
CA ALA A 197 -10.32 11.38 -17.15
C ALA A 197 -10.04 11.84 -18.61
N SER A 198 -10.33 13.11 -18.93
CA SER A 198 -9.97 13.74 -20.20
C SER A 198 -8.64 14.50 -20.07
N SER A 199 -7.98 14.82 -21.18
CA SER A 199 -6.68 15.53 -21.13
C SER A 199 -6.73 16.86 -20.35
N PRO A 200 -7.76 17.73 -20.50
CA PRO A 200 -7.90 18.91 -19.65
C PRO A 200 -8.07 18.58 -18.15
N GLY A 201 -8.78 17.51 -17.82
CA GLY A 201 -8.93 17.06 -16.43
C GLY A 201 -7.61 16.54 -15.85
N GLN A 202 -6.84 15.78 -16.64
CA GLN A 202 -5.54 15.24 -16.24
C GLN A 202 -4.48 16.35 -16.08
N GLU A 203 -4.62 17.47 -16.79
CA GLU A 203 -3.78 18.64 -16.56
C GLU A 203 -4.00 19.25 -15.16
N ILE A 204 -5.26 19.34 -14.73
CA ILE A 204 -5.60 19.78 -13.37
C ILE A 204 -5.10 18.76 -12.34
N VAL A 205 -5.28 17.45 -12.58
CA VAL A 205 -4.78 16.38 -11.69
C VAL A 205 -3.28 16.54 -11.42
N ARG A 206 -2.48 16.81 -12.46
CA ARG A 206 -1.04 17.07 -12.34
C ARG A 206 -0.70 18.33 -11.55
N GLU A 207 -1.48 19.41 -11.69
CA GLU A 207 -1.28 20.65 -10.91
C GLU A 207 -1.35 20.41 -9.40
N PHE A 208 -2.17 19.43 -8.97
CA PHE A 208 -2.31 19.06 -7.57
C PHE A 208 -1.36 17.94 -7.11
N GLY A 209 -0.36 17.57 -7.92
CA GLY A 209 0.67 16.61 -7.55
C GLY A 209 0.28 15.13 -7.66
N TYR A 210 -0.82 14.84 -8.37
CA TYR A 210 -1.20 13.49 -8.76
C TYR A 210 -0.60 13.15 -10.12
N ASP A 211 -0.33 11.88 -10.34
CA ASP A 211 0.13 11.38 -11.62
C ASP A 211 -1.05 11.12 -12.56
N SER A 212 -0.81 11.33 -13.86
CA SER A 212 -1.82 11.10 -14.89
C SER A 212 -2.13 9.60 -15.04
N ILE A 213 -3.35 9.27 -15.48
CA ILE A 213 -3.74 7.91 -15.86
C ILE A 213 -3.31 7.51 -17.29
N GLU A 214 -2.72 8.44 -18.03
CA GLU A 214 -2.26 8.29 -19.43
C GLU A 214 -0.81 7.78 -19.52
#